data_AF-A0A0A9Z1R3-F1
#
_entry.id   AF-A0A0A9Z1R3-F1
#
_cell.length_a   1.000
_cell.length_b   1.000
_cell.length_c   1.000
_cell.angle_alpha   90.00
_cell.angle_beta   90.00
_cell.angle_gamma   90.00
#
_symmetry.space_group_name_H-M   'P 1'
#
loop_
_entity.id
_entity.type
_entity.pdbx_description
1 polymer ?
#
loop_
_entity_poly.entity_id
_entity_poly.type
_entity_poly.pdbx_seq_one_letter_code
_entity_poly.pdbx_strand_id
1 'polypeptide(L)'
;EIAYYDGTCGTCSSLCQNSLNCSGDLSYITKTTRSPCSQLMTNCSWNEQPFDCCSYFLPLQTEFGVCFSINSANTVRTQQAPKLLFSLNRTTGPGKVVFSTKEKLNLYLHSIDDVPTINHPKLEKIIVSKNRRGSEVQWVFKIQEIYNDPLLKTLPLQQRDCRFPEEKILQAYNTYSYSGCSVECRALHQERLCNCTHHLMPKISGVKTCDLDGIICLSKYSNELRNP
;
A
#
# COMPACT_ATOMS: atom_id res chain seq x y z
N GLU A 1 9.94 5.32 -14.72
CA GLU A 1 9.25 4.01 -14.77
C GLU A 1 9.72 3.09 -13.64
N ILE A 2 11.02 2.77 -13.51
CA ILE A 2 11.52 1.87 -12.45
C ILE A 2 11.13 2.28 -11.01
N ALA A 3 11.37 3.52 -10.60
CA ALA A 3 11.06 3.98 -9.23
C ALA A 3 9.55 4.01 -8.88
N TYR A 4 8.70 4.01 -9.92
CA TYR A 4 7.25 4.07 -9.84
C TYR A 4 6.63 2.98 -10.73
N TYR A 5 7.19 1.78 -10.69
CA TYR A 5 6.79 0.68 -11.56
C TYR A 5 5.32 0.31 -11.32
N ASP A 6 4.54 0.27 -12.39
CA ASP A 6 3.10 0.03 -12.35
C ASP A 6 2.69 -1.31 -13.00
N GLY A 7 3.66 -2.15 -13.32
CA GLY A 7 3.48 -3.39 -14.08
C GLY A 7 3.95 -3.29 -15.53
N THR A 8 4.31 -2.11 -16.03
CA THR A 8 4.90 -1.95 -17.36
C THR A 8 6.19 -1.15 -17.32
N CYS A 9 7.15 -1.52 -18.18
CA CYS A 9 8.30 -0.69 -18.45
C CYS A 9 8.58 -0.64 -19.95
N GLY A 10 7.95 0.31 -20.64
CA GLY A 10 8.04 0.46 -22.09
C GLY A 10 9.39 1.03 -22.54
N THR A 11 10.04 1.83 -21.68
CA THR A 11 11.31 2.50 -22.01
C THR A 11 12.54 1.89 -21.32
N CYS A 12 12.34 0.92 -20.40
CA CYS A 12 13.45 0.24 -19.72
C CYS A 12 14.47 -0.34 -20.71
N SER A 13 14.01 -1.08 -21.72
CA SER A 13 14.89 -1.78 -22.66
C SER A 13 15.79 -0.82 -23.44
N SER A 14 15.25 0.32 -23.88
CA SER A 14 15.97 1.28 -24.72
C SER A 14 16.81 2.28 -23.92
N LEU A 15 16.36 2.72 -22.75
CA LEU A 15 17.08 3.70 -21.92
C LEU A 15 18.20 3.06 -21.10
N CYS A 16 17.99 1.85 -20.59
CA CYS A 16 18.97 1.18 -19.72
C CYS A 16 20.14 0.53 -20.47
N GLN A 17 20.04 0.39 -21.79
CA GLN A 17 21.13 -0.10 -22.64
C GLN A 17 21.95 1.05 -23.24
N ASN A 18 21.33 2.22 -23.46
CA ASN A 18 21.96 3.31 -24.23
C ASN A 18 22.34 4.55 -23.40
N SER A 19 21.58 4.88 -22.35
CA SER A 19 21.66 6.20 -21.70
C SER A 19 21.82 6.15 -20.18
N LEU A 20 21.42 5.06 -19.54
CA LEU A 20 21.43 4.91 -18.09
C LEU A 20 21.95 3.52 -17.71
N ASN A 21 22.84 3.45 -16.72
CA ASN A 21 23.25 2.15 -16.18
C ASN A 21 22.19 1.65 -15.18
N CYS A 22 21.32 0.74 -15.62
CA CYS A 22 20.29 0.12 -14.78
C CYS A 22 20.68 -1.28 -14.27
N SER A 23 21.95 -1.68 -14.36
CA SER A 23 22.45 -2.97 -13.84
C SER A 23 22.56 -3.03 -12.31
N GLY A 24 22.21 -1.95 -11.62
CA GLY A 24 22.23 -1.85 -10.16
C GLY A 24 20.96 -2.39 -9.49
N ASP A 25 21.00 -2.43 -8.16
CA ASP A 25 19.85 -2.79 -7.33
C ASP A 25 18.68 -1.81 -7.54
N LEU A 26 17.60 -2.28 -8.16
CA LEU A 26 16.39 -1.47 -8.40
C LEU A 26 15.74 -1.00 -7.08
N SER A 27 15.98 -1.72 -5.99
CA SER A 27 15.55 -1.32 -4.64
C SER A 27 16.27 -0.05 -4.19
N TYR A 28 17.57 0.09 -4.53
CA TYR A 28 18.35 1.30 -4.24
C TYR A 28 17.82 2.53 -5.00
N ILE A 29 17.52 2.37 -6.29
CA ILE A 29 16.92 3.45 -7.12
C ILE A 29 15.61 3.92 -6.49
N THR A 30 14.78 2.98 -6.08
CA THR A 30 13.48 3.28 -5.45
C THR A 30 13.66 4.01 -4.12
N LYS A 31 14.59 3.56 -3.28
CA LYS A 31 14.85 4.18 -1.97
C LYS A 31 15.39 5.61 -2.08
N THR A 32 16.16 5.90 -3.12
CA THR A 32 16.77 7.23 -3.34
C THR A 32 15.86 8.19 -4.09
N THR A 33 14.99 7.68 -4.97
CA THR A 33 14.13 8.51 -5.82
C THR A 33 12.79 8.84 -5.16
N ARG A 34 12.27 7.99 -4.28
CA ARG A 34 10.95 8.20 -3.66
C ARG A 34 11.06 9.12 -2.45
N SER A 35 10.15 10.08 -2.38
CA SER A 35 10.10 11.08 -1.32
C SER A 35 9.72 10.44 0.03
N PRO A 36 10.41 10.78 1.13
CA PRO A 36 10.03 10.35 2.47
C PRO A 36 8.75 11.06 2.95
N CYS A 37 8.13 10.55 4.01
CA CYS A 37 6.88 11.08 4.56
C CYS A 37 6.90 12.61 4.78
N SER A 38 7.99 13.18 5.31
CA SER A 38 8.12 14.62 5.62
C SER A 38 8.12 15.53 4.38
N GLN A 39 8.40 14.96 3.20
CA GLN A 39 8.30 15.63 1.91
C GLN A 39 6.95 15.40 1.24
N LEU A 40 6.21 14.37 1.63
CA LEU A 40 4.87 14.10 1.10
C LEU A 40 3.80 14.89 1.85
N MET A 41 3.78 14.83 3.18
CA MET A 41 2.69 15.33 4.03
C MET A 41 3.20 16.24 5.15
N THR A 42 2.48 17.35 5.40
CA THR A 42 2.75 18.31 6.48
C THR A 42 1.45 18.83 7.09
N ASN A 43 1.52 19.55 8.22
CA ASN A 43 0.38 20.21 8.86
C ASN A 43 -0.78 19.25 9.15
N CYS A 44 -0.48 18.07 9.73
CA CYS A 44 -1.50 17.10 10.06
C CYS A 44 -2.31 17.52 11.30
N SER A 45 -3.62 17.33 11.24
CA SER A 45 -4.50 17.51 12.39
C SER A 45 -5.66 16.52 12.38
N TRP A 46 -6.13 16.20 13.58
CA TRP A 46 -7.35 15.45 13.82
C TRP A 46 -8.30 16.31 14.63
N ASN A 47 -9.46 16.66 14.07
CA ASN A 47 -10.42 17.57 14.69
C ASN A 47 -9.73 18.85 15.21
N GLU A 48 -8.96 19.50 14.32
CA GLU A 48 -8.18 20.72 14.58
C GLU A 48 -7.01 20.57 15.56
N GLN A 49 -6.87 19.42 16.23
CA GLN A 49 -5.72 19.13 17.09
C GLN A 49 -4.53 18.71 16.24
N PRO A 50 -3.43 19.50 16.22
CA PRO A 50 -2.28 19.20 15.39
C PRO A 50 -1.53 17.97 15.92
N PHE A 51 -0.99 17.17 15.01
CA PHE A 51 -0.09 16.06 15.34
C PHE A 51 1.04 15.95 14.31
N ASP A 52 2.14 15.32 14.71
CA ASP A 52 3.24 15.06 13.79
C ASP A 52 2.86 13.98 12.77
N CYS A 53 2.81 14.34 11.49
CA CYS A 53 2.36 13.43 10.42
C CYS A 53 3.10 12.10 10.44
N CYS A 54 4.43 12.13 10.50
CA CYS A 54 5.26 10.95 10.27
C CYS A 54 5.44 10.08 11.52
N SER A 55 4.99 10.55 12.69
CA SER A 55 4.84 9.76 13.91
C SER A 55 3.61 8.85 13.88
N TYR A 56 2.59 9.19 13.07
CA TYR A 56 1.33 8.45 12.99
C TYR A 56 1.12 7.76 11.64
N PHE A 57 1.54 8.37 10.53
CA PHE A 57 1.56 7.76 9.20
C PHE A 57 2.83 6.93 9.05
N LEU A 58 2.75 5.67 9.46
CA LEU A 58 3.90 4.77 9.51
C LEU A 58 4.13 4.06 8.18
N PRO A 59 5.37 3.64 7.89
CA PRO A 59 5.68 2.87 6.69
C PRO A 59 4.87 1.56 6.61
N LEU A 60 4.25 1.35 5.45
CA LEU A 60 3.50 0.14 5.08
C LEU A 60 4.06 -0.39 3.75
N GLN A 61 4.44 -1.66 3.73
CA GLN A 61 4.85 -2.34 2.49
C GLN A 61 3.61 -2.69 1.67
N THR A 62 3.57 -2.27 0.40
CA THR A 62 2.46 -2.54 -0.52
C THR A 62 3.02 -2.99 -1.85
N GLU A 63 2.18 -3.38 -2.81
CA GLU A 63 2.71 -3.66 -4.15
C GLU A 63 3.10 -2.41 -4.95
N PHE A 64 2.84 -1.21 -4.42
CA PHE A 64 3.31 0.06 -4.97
C PHE A 64 4.64 0.52 -4.36
N GLY A 65 5.26 -0.32 -3.52
CA GLY A 65 6.41 0.01 -2.69
C GLY A 65 5.98 0.48 -1.30
N VAL A 66 6.86 1.24 -0.66
CA VAL A 66 6.56 1.83 0.65
C VAL A 66 5.52 2.94 0.48
N CYS A 67 4.41 2.78 1.19
CA CYS A 67 3.39 3.79 1.43
C CYS A 67 3.39 4.17 2.92
N PHE A 68 2.62 5.19 3.29
CA PHE A 68 2.46 5.61 4.69
C PHE A 68 1.00 5.50 5.08
N SER A 69 0.71 4.72 6.12
CA SER A 69 -0.65 4.45 6.59
C SER A 69 -0.77 4.73 8.07
N ILE A 70 -1.88 5.36 8.45
CA ILE A 70 -2.22 5.63 9.84
C ILE A 70 -3.06 4.48 10.40
N ASN A 71 -2.78 4.05 11.63
CA ASN A 71 -3.52 3.02 12.37
C ASN A 71 -3.57 1.61 11.74
N SER A 72 -2.88 1.32 10.64
CA SER A 72 -2.82 -0.03 10.07
C SER A 72 -2.13 -1.04 11.02
N ALA A 73 -2.62 -2.29 11.01
CA ALA A 73 -2.01 -3.44 11.70
C ALA A 73 -0.73 -3.94 11.01
N ASN A 74 -0.55 -3.60 9.73
CA ASN A 74 0.54 -4.07 8.88
C ASN A 74 1.73 -3.09 8.78
N THR A 75 1.66 -1.98 9.51
CA THR A 75 2.77 -1.02 9.58
C THR A 75 3.92 -1.54 10.44
N VAL A 76 5.15 -1.16 10.08
CA VAL A 76 6.32 -1.44 10.92
C VAL A 76 6.26 -0.52 12.13
N ARG A 77 5.66 -1.01 13.23
CA ARG A 77 5.54 -0.23 14.46
C ARG A 77 6.86 -0.25 15.22
N THR A 78 7.40 0.92 15.49
CA THR A 78 8.28 1.10 16.65
C THR A 78 7.42 0.94 17.91
N GLN A 79 7.98 0.37 18.99
CA GLN A 79 7.24 0.14 20.26
C GLN A 79 6.61 1.42 20.85
N GLN A 80 6.97 2.59 20.34
CA GLN A 80 6.58 3.91 20.82
C GLN A 80 5.58 4.63 19.88
N ALA A 81 5.17 4.02 18.77
CA ALA A 81 4.29 4.70 17.82
C ALA A 81 2.88 4.88 18.41
N PRO A 82 2.38 6.12 18.59
CA PRO A 82 1.08 6.38 19.15
C PRO A 82 -0.03 5.90 18.20
N LYS A 83 -1.12 5.36 18.75
CA LYS A 83 -2.36 5.15 17.99
C LYS A 83 -3.20 6.41 18.06
N LEU A 84 -3.65 6.90 16.90
CA LEU A 84 -4.61 7.99 16.89
C LEU A 84 -6.00 7.41 17.19
N LEU A 85 -6.58 7.77 18.32
CA LEU A 85 -7.94 7.33 18.67
C LEU A 85 -8.95 8.16 17.87
N PHE A 86 -9.47 7.56 16.79
CA PHE A 86 -10.57 8.14 16.01
C PHE A 86 -11.88 8.00 16.80
N SER A 87 -12.10 8.88 17.78
CA SER A 87 -13.38 8.96 18.48
C SER A 87 -14.39 9.72 17.61
N LEU A 88 -15.47 9.04 17.25
CA LEU A 88 -16.61 9.62 16.55
C LEU A 88 -17.82 9.49 17.46
N ASN A 89 -18.43 10.61 17.83
CA ASN A 89 -19.72 10.60 18.49
C ASN A 89 -20.67 11.61 17.82
N ARG A 90 -21.98 11.48 18.10
CA ARG A 90 -22.99 12.35 17.47
C ARG A 90 -22.83 13.83 17.87
N THR A 91 -22.15 14.12 18.97
CA THR A 91 -21.94 15.49 19.49
C THR A 91 -20.71 16.17 18.89
N THR A 92 -19.66 15.44 18.52
CA THR A 92 -18.42 15.95 17.89
C THR A 92 -18.57 16.12 16.38
N GLY A 93 -19.60 15.52 15.79
CA GLY A 93 -19.78 15.50 14.33
C GLY A 93 -18.82 14.52 13.64
N PRO A 94 -18.72 14.58 12.30
CA PRO A 94 -17.79 13.74 11.55
C PRO A 94 -16.35 14.11 11.91
N GLY A 95 -15.56 13.11 12.26
CA GLY A 95 -14.15 13.31 12.51
C GLY A 95 -13.40 13.70 11.23
N LYS A 96 -12.47 14.64 11.34
CA LYS A 96 -11.75 15.22 10.20
C LYS A 96 -10.25 15.00 10.38
N VAL A 97 -9.65 14.26 9.46
CA VAL A 97 -8.19 14.26 9.25
C VAL A 97 -7.88 15.31 8.18
N VAL A 98 -7.00 16.26 8.51
CA VAL A 98 -6.53 17.28 7.57
C VAL A 98 -5.01 17.22 7.48
N PHE A 99 -4.47 17.32 6.27
CA PHE A 99 -3.04 17.47 6.04
C PHE A 99 -2.82 18.26 4.74
N SER A 100 -1.65 18.89 4.64
CA SER A 100 -1.15 19.51 3.42
C SER A 100 -0.23 18.54 2.68
N THR A 101 -0.25 18.57 1.34
CA THR A 101 0.69 17.81 0.51
C THR A 101 1.60 18.73 -0.29
N LYS A 102 2.86 18.35 -0.47
CA LYS A 102 3.82 19.06 -1.34
C LYS A 102 3.91 18.45 -2.74
N GLU A 103 3.52 17.19 -2.88
CA GLU A 103 3.59 16.42 -4.12
C GLU A 103 2.22 15.83 -4.52
N LYS A 104 2.17 15.19 -5.69
CA LYS A 104 1.00 14.41 -6.10
C LYS A 104 0.92 13.14 -5.24
N LEU A 105 -0.24 12.88 -4.63
CA LEU A 105 -0.48 11.70 -3.81
C LEU A 105 -1.61 10.86 -4.39
N ASN A 106 -1.46 9.54 -4.29
CA ASN A 106 -2.58 8.60 -4.38
C ASN A 106 -3.01 8.26 -2.96
N LEU A 107 -4.23 8.65 -2.59
CA LEU A 107 -4.80 8.35 -1.28
C LEU A 107 -5.70 7.12 -1.40
N TYR A 108 -5.60 6.24 -0.40
CA TYR A 108 -6.37 5.01 -0.32
C TYR A 108 -7.04 4.95 1.05
N LEU A 109 -8.34 4.62 1.06
CA LEU A 109 -9.07 4.27 2.26
C LEU A 109 -9.07 2.75 2.36
N HIS A 110 -8.71 2.22 3.53
CA HIS A 110 -8.67 0.77 3.74
C HIS A 110 -8.94 0.44 5.22
N SER A 111 -9.37 -0.79 5.49
CA SER A 111 -9.53 -1.30 6.85
C SER A 111 -8.18 -1.43 7.57
N ILE A 112 -8.21 -1.60 8.89
CA ILE A 112 -7.01 -1.76 9.73
C ILE A 112 -6.10 -2.91 9.29
N ASP A 113 -6.69 -4.01 8.85
CA ASP A 113 -5.99 -5.24 8.41
C ASP A 113 -5.66 -5.25 6.91
N ASP A 114 -6.26 -4.34 6.14
CA ASP A 114 -6.07 -4.26 4.70
C ASP A 114 -4.83 -3.48 4.29
N VAL A 115 -4.47 -3.64 3.02
CA VAL A 115 -3.41 -2.91 2.34
C VAL A 115 -3.89 -2.43 0.96
N PRO A 116 -3.40 -1.27 0.47
CA PRO A 116 -3.69 -0.82 -0.89
C PRO A 116 -3.25 -1.81 -1.96
N THR A 117 -4.08 -1.98 -3.00
CA THR A 117 -3.78 -2.87 -4.14
C THR A 117 -4.06 -2.22 -5.50
N ILE A 118 -3.64 -2.84 -6.62
CA ILE A 118 -3.91 -2.33 -7.97
C ILE A 118 -5.41 -2.32 -8.25
N ASN A 119 -6.09 -3.34 -7.70
CA ASN A 119 -7.52 -3.59 -7.86
C ASN A 119 -8.33 -2.96 -6.72
N HIS A 120 -7.75 -1.97 -6.01
CA HIS A 120 -8.43 -1.26 -4.94
C HIS A 120 -9.72 -0.61 -5.46
N PRO A 121 -10.84 -0.67 -4.71
CA PRO A 121 -12.09 -0.08 -5.15
C PRO A 121 -11.95 1.39 -5.52
N LYS A 122 -12.53 1.80 -6.65
CA LYS A 122 -12.43 3.19 -7.14
C LYS A 122 -12.97 4.23 -6.15
N LEU A 123 -14.00 3.87 -5.38
CA LEU A 123 -14.60 4.74 -4.36
C LEU A 123 -13.72 4.91 -3.13
N GLU A 124 -12.72 4.04 -2.96
CA GLU A 124 -11.77 4.02 -1.84
C GLU A 124 -10.38 4.52 -2.27
N LYS A 125 -10.28 5.18 -3.43
CA LYS A 125 -9.03 5.72 -3.97
C LYS A 125 -9.26 7.08 -4.62
N ILE A 126 -8.45 8.05 -4.26
CA ILE A 126 -8.43 9.36 -4.94
C ILE A 126 -7.02 9.80 -5.25
N ILE A 127 -6.87 10.66 -6.27
CA ILE A 127 -5.58 11.24 -6.64
C ILE A 127 -5.63 12.73 -6.30
N VAL A 128 -4.73 13.17 -5.42
CA VAL A 128 -4.59 14.57 -5.04
C VAL A 128 -3.37 15.13 -5.75
N SER A 129 -3.56 16.19 -6.55
CA SER A 129 -2.49 16.89 -7.23
C SER A 129 -2.67 18.40 -7.13
N LYS A 130 -1.54 19.12 -7.12
CA LYS A 130 -1.54 20.58 -7.15
C LYS A 130 -2.04 21.08 -8.52
N ASN A 131 -3.23 21.65 -8.57
CA ASN A 131 -3.63 22.48 -9.72
C ASN A 131 -3.14 23.92 -9.50
N ARG A 132 -2.99 24.71 -10.57
CA ARG A 132 -2.45 26.08 -10.53
C ARG A 132 -3.19 27.07 -9.60
N ARG A 133 -4.36 26.71 -9.04
CA ARG A 133 -5.19 27.58 -8.18
C ARG A 133 -5.16 27.24 -6.68
N GLY A 134 -4.31 26.31 -6.26
CA GLY A 134 -4.49 25.65 -4.97
C GLY A 134 -5.69 24.71 -5.04
N SER A 135 -5.58 23.52 -4.48
CA SER A 135 -6.64 22.52 -4.57
C SER A 135 -6.87 21.97 -3.19
N GLU A 136 -7.89 22.49 -2.52
CA GLU A 136 -8.47 21.83 -1.37
C GLU A 136 -9.33 20.67 -1.90
N VAL A 137 -9.04 19.46 -1.40
CA VAL A 137 -9.81 18.26 -1.74
C VAL A 137 -10.46 17.77 -0.47
N GLN A 138 -11.79 17.70 -0.47
CA GLN A 138 -12.56 17.15 0.61
C GLN A 138 -13.11 15.78 0.20
N TRP A 139 -12.77 14.74 0.96
CA TRP A 139 -13.27 13.38 0.74
C TRP A 139 -14.11 12.97 1.94
N VAL A 140 -15.42 12.87 1.73
CA VAL A 140 -16.40 12.50 2.76
C VAL A 140 -16.86 11.08 2.50
N PHE A 141 -16.79 10.23 3.53
CA PHE A 141 -17.23 8.85 3.48
C PHE A 141 -17.87 8.45 4.82
N LYS A 142 -18.64 7.36 4.79
CA LYS A 142 -19.26 6.77 5.98
C LYS A 142 -18.74 5.34 6.13
N ILE A 143 -18.25 5.01 7.31
CA ILE A 143 -17.83 3.65 7.65
C ILE A 143 -19.03 2.90 8.23
N GLN A 144 -19.27 1.68 7.73
CA GLN A 144 -20.22 0.74 8.30
C GLN A 144 -19.45 -0.50 8.72
N GLU A 145 -19.35 -0.71 10.04
CA GLU A 145 -18.73 -1.90 10.59
C GLU A 145 -19.73 -3.05 10.60
N ILE A 146 -19.25 -4.22 10.22
CA ILE A 146 -20.02 -5.47 10.23
C ILE A 146 -19.25 -6.42 11.13
N TYR A 147 -19.95 -6.97 12.12
CA TYR A 147 -19.40 -7.94 13.06
C TYR A 147 -20.06 -9.29 12.82
N ASN A 148 -19.24 -10.34 12.76
CA ASN A 148 -19.73 -11.70 12.67
C ASN A 148 -20.16 -12.20 14.06
N ASP A 149 -21.11 -13.13 14.09
CA ASP A 149 -21.46 -13.83 15.32
C ASP A 149 -20.20 -14.49 15.93
N PRO A 150 -19.92 -14.32 17.24
CA PRO A 150 -18.76 -14.91 17.88
C PRO A 150 -18.64 -16.43 17.71
N LEU A 151 -19.77 -17.14 17.57
CA LEU A 151 -19.81 -18.59 17.33
C LEU A 151 -19.19 -18.99 15.99
N LEU A 152 -19.11 -18.07 15.02
CA LEU A 152 -18.45 -18.36 13.74
C LEU A 152 -16.98 -18.75 13.92
N LYS A 153 -16.32 -18.28 14.99
CA LYS A 153 -14.93 -18.65 15.32
C LYS A 153 -14.79 -20.12 15.74
N THR A 154 -15.86 -20.77 16.17
CA THR A 154 -15.82 -22.20 16.55
C THR A 154 -15.95 -23.13 15.34
N LEU A 155 -16.37 -22.61 14.18
CA LEU A 155 -16.50 -23.41 12.97
C LEU A 155 -15.14 -23.56 12.26
N PRO A 156 -14.83 -24.77 11.77
CA PRO A 156 -13.61 -25.00 11.00
C PRO A 156 -13.61 -24.20 9.71
N LEU A 157 -12.41 -23.87 9.21
CA LEU A 157 -12.22 -23.05 8.00
C LEU A 157 -13.00 -23.58 6.79
N GLN A 158 -13.03 -24.90 6.60
CA GLN A 158 -13.70 -25.56 5.47
C GLN A 158 -15.24 -25.44 5.51
N GLN A 159 -15.82 -25.09 6.65
CA GLN A 159 -17.26 -24.92 6.78
C GLN A 159 -17.69 -23.46 6.58
N ARG A 160 -16.83 -22.49 6.92
CA ARG A 160 -17.16 -21.06 6.82
C ARG A 160 -16.51 -20.34 5.64
N ASP A 161 -15.60 -21.00 4.93
CA ASP A 161 -14.98 -20.54 3.68
C ASP A 161 -14.36 -19.13 3.72
N CYS A 162 -14.08 -18.62 4.91
CA CYS A 162 -13.44 -17.33 5.15
C CYS A 162 -12.45 -17.44 6.29
N ARG A 163 -11.53 -16.48 6.40
CA ARG A 163 -10.51 -16.39 7.46
C ARG A 163 -10.68 -15.11 8.27
N PHE A 164 -10.42 -15.21 9.57
CA PHE A 164 -10.31 -14.05 10.46
C PHE A 164 -8.90 -13.44 10.39
N PRO A 165 -8.73 -12.16 10.76
CA PRO A 165 -7.43 -11.49 10.72
C PRO A 165 -6.31 -12.20 11.51
N GLU A 166 -6.66 -12.88 12.60
CA GLU A 166 -5.70 -13.59 13.44
C GLU A 166 -5.27 -14.94 12.86
N GLU A 167 -5.97 -15.46 11.84
CA GLU A 167 -5.66 -16.73 11.17
C GLU A 167 -4.59 -16.55 10.10
N LYS A 168 -3.44 -16.03 10.54
CA LYS A 168 -2.32 -15.63 9.70
C LYS A 168 -1.77 -16.81 8.90
N ILE A 169 -1.79 -16.65 7.58
CA ILE A 169 -1.11 -17.51 6.61
C ILE A 169 -0.10 -16.74 5.73
N LEU A 170 -0.13 -15.42 5.81
CA LEU A 170 0.66 -14.53 4.96
C LEU A 170 2.07 -14.35 5.53
N GLN A 171 3.07 -14.35 4.65
CA GLN A 171 4.45 -14.01 5.01
C GLN A 171 4.69 -12.50 5.00
N ALA A 172 4.07 -11.79 4.06
CA ALA A 172 4.30 -10.36 3.83
C ALA A 172 3.68 -9.46 4.91
N TYR A 173 2.66 -9.95 5.63
CA TYR A 173 1.78 -9.14 6.47
C TYR A 173 1.56 -9.76 7.86
N ASN A 174 1.13 -8.94 8.83
CA ASN A 174 0.94 -9.36 10.22
C ASN A 174 -0.44 -9.95 10.48
N THR A 175 -1.44 -9.50 9.74
CA THR A 175 -2.81 -10.01 9.84
C THR A 175 -3.27 -10.54 8.49
N TYR A 176 -4.22 -11.48 8.52
CA TYR A 176 -4.87 -11.95 7.30
C TYR A 176 -5.87 -10.90 6.81
N SER A 177 -5.87 -10.69 5.50
CA SER A 177 -6.83 -9.84 4.81
C SER A 177 -6.90 -10.29 3.35
N TYR A 178 -8.05 -10.07 2.70
CA TYR A 178 -8.19 -10.38 1.27
C TYR A 178 -7.19 -9.58 0.42
N SER A 179 -7.01 -8.29 0.73
CA SER A 179 -6.10 -7.43 0.00
C SER A 179 -4.64 -7.84 0.20
N GLY A 180 -4.24 -8.18 1.43
CA GLY A 180 -2.91 -8.72 1.72
C GLY A 180 -2.64 -10.04 1.00
N CYS A 181 -3.63 -10.95 0.99
CA CYS A 181 -3.57 -12.20 0.25
C CYS A 181 -3.41 -11.96 -1.26
N SER A 182 -4.16 -11.02 -1.83
CA SER A 182 -4.04 -10.66 -3.26
C SER A 182 -2.65 -10.17 -3.65
N VAL A 183 -2.02 -9.36 -2.79
CA VAL A 183 -0.64 -8.88 -3.00
C VAL A 183 0.35 -10.04 -3.00
N GLU A 184 0.29 -10.91 -1.98
CA GLU A 184 1.20 -12.05 -1.85
C GLU A 184 1.00 -13.06 -2.98
N CYS A 185 -0.25 -13.37 -3.35
CA CYS A 185 -0.58 -14.21 -4.49
C CYS A 185 -0.01 -13.65 -5.80
N ARG A 186 -0.09 -12.34 -6.03
CA ARG A 186 0.52 -11.73 -7.22
C ARG A 186 2.04 -11.80 -7.20
N ALA A 187 2.69 -11.56 -6.05
CA ALA A 187 4.14 -11.71 -5.94
C ALA A 187 4.59 -13.15 -6.24
N LEU A 188 3.86 -14.16 -5.74
CA LEU A 188 4.13 -15.57 -6.04
C LEU A 188 3.82 -15.92 -7.50
N HIS A 189 2.81 -15.30 -8.12
CA HIS A 189 2.54 -15.50 -9.56
C HIS A 189 3.64 -14.89 -10.44
N GLN A 190 4.16 -13.71 -10.07
CA GLN A 190 5.35 -13.11 -10.70
C GLN A 190 6.55 -14.06 -10.62
N GLU A 191 6.79 -14.65 -9.44
CA GLU A 191 7.86 -15.62 -9.24
C GLU A 191 7.69 -16.85 -10.13
N ARG A 192 6.48 -17.42 -10.25
CA ARG A 192 6.25 -18.58 -11.12
C ARG A 192 6.50 -18.31 -12.60
N LEU A 193 6.19 -17.10 -13.07
CA LEU A 193 6.32 -16.72 -14.48
C LEU A 193 7.76 -16.29 -14.84
N CYS A 194 8.42 -15.55 -13.95
CA CYS A 194 9.70 -14.89 -14.24
C CYS A 194 10.81 -15.20 -13.23
N ASN A 195 10.62 -16.14 -12.30
CA ASN A 195 11.55 -16.55 -11.23
C ASN A 195 11.97 -15.42 -10.27
N CYS A 196 11.23 -14.32 -10.26
CA CYS A 196 11.47 -13.16 -9.40
C CYS A 196 10.20 -12.32 -9.23
N THR A 197 10.19 -11.43 -8.25
CA THR A 197 9.14 -10.43 -8.03
C THR A 197 9.72 -9.01 -8.15
N HIS A 198 8.94 -8.03 -8.60
CA HIS A 198 9.48 -6.68 -8.79
C HIS A 198 9.88 -6.02 -7.46
N HIS A 199 10.84 -5.10 -7.51
CA HIS A 199 11.47 -4.48 -6.34
C HIS A 199 10.54 -3.65 -5.45
N LEU A 200 9.35 -3.29 -5.93
CA LEU A 200 8.31 -2.66 -5.12
C LEU A 200 7.45 -3.63 -4.29
N MET A 201 7.48 -4.94 -4.58
CA MET A 201 6.68 -5.91 -3.83
C MET A 201 7.17 -6.07 -2.39
N PRO A 202 6.29 -6.39 -1.44
CA PRO A 202 6.69 -6.84 -0.12
C PRO A 202 7.66 -8.01 -0.23
N LYS A 203 8.65 -8.06 0.68
CA LYS A 203 9.63 -9.16 0.70
C LYS A 203 8.97 -10.43 1.25
N ILE A 204 9.07 -11.52 0.49
CA ILE A 204 8.60 -12.85 0.85
C ILE A 204 9.83 -13.76 0.94
N SER A 205 9.87 -14.63 1.96
CA SER A 205 11.01 -15.52 2.15
C SER A 205 11.14 -16.50 0.97
N GLY A 206 12.35 -16.64 0.45
CA GLY A 206 12.64 -17.49 -0.71
C GLY A 206 12.43 -16.81 -2.08
N VAL A 207 11.69 -15.70 -2.14
CA VAL A 207 11.38 -15.02 -3.41
C VAL A 207 12.44 -13.96 -3.74
N LYS A 208 13.06 -14.08 -4.91
CA LYS A 208 14.09 -13.14 -5.38
C LYS A 208 13.48 -11.86 -5.93
N THR A 209 14.19 -10.74 -5.77
CA THR A 209 13.82 -9.48 -6.42
C THR A 209 14.36 -9.44 -7.85
N CYS A 210 13.52 -9.03 -8.80
CA CYS A 210 13.91 -8.92 -10.21
C CYS A 210 14.98 -7.85 -10.42
N ASP A 211 15.91 -8.16 -11.31
CA ASP A 211 16.74 -7.19 -12.01
C ASP A 211 15.98 -6.63 -13.24
N LEU A 212 16.69 -5.92 -14.11
CA LEU A 212 16.10 -5.32 -15.31
C LEU A 212 15.46 -6.36 -16.24
N ASP A 213 16.12 -7.51 -16.46
CA ASP A 213 15.61 -8.56 -17.33
C ASP A 213 14.35 -9.19 -16.75
N GLY A 214 14.30 -9.38 -15.43
CA GLY A 214 13.10 -9.77 -14.71
C GLY A 214 11.96 -8.75 -14.87
N ILE A 215 12.23 -7.45 -14.76
CA ILE A 215 11.21 -6.39 -14.98
C ILE A 215 10.69 -6.42 -16.43
N ILE A 216 11.56 -6.67 -17.41
CA ILE A 216 11.16 -6.83 -18.82
C ILE A 216 10.28 -8.07 -18.98
N CYS A 217 10.61 -9.19 -18.33
CA CYS A 217 9.78 -10.39 -18.30
C CYS A 217 8.39 -10.11 -17.72
N LEU A 218 8.32 -9.51 -16.53
CA LEU A 218 7.05 -9.18 -15.86
C LEU A 218 6.18 -8.25 -16.71
N SER A 219 6.79 -7.30 -17.42
CA SER A 219 6.07 -6.37 -18.30
C SER A 219 5.35 -7.07 -19.45
N LYS A 220 5.89 -8.20 -19.95
CA LYS A 220 5.24 -9.03 -20.99
C LYS A 220 3.95 -9.69 -20.49
N TYR A 221 3.91 -10.06 -19.20
CA TYR A 221 2.76 -10.71 -18.55
C TYR A 221 1.87 -9.72 -17.77
N SER A 222 2.04 -8.41 -17.99
CA SER A 222 1.35 -7.37 -17.22
C SER A 222 -0.17 -7.53 -17.17
N ASN A 223 -0.83 -7.88 -18.28
CA ASN A 223 -2.28 -8.09 -18.31
C ASN A 223 -2.74 -9.26 -17.44
N GLU A 224 -2.00 -10.38 -17.47
CA GLU A 224 -2.28 -11.57 -16.66
C GLU A 224 -2.06 -11.29 -15.18
N LEU A 225 -0.95 -10.62 -14.84
CA LEU A 225 -0.62 -10.26 -13.46
C LEU A 225 -1.58 -9.24 -12.83
N ARG A 226 -2.28 -8.44 -13.63
CA ARG A 226 -3.25 -7.45 -13.15
C ARG A 226 -4.63 -8.05 -12.84
N ASN A 227 -5.01 -9.11 -13.56
CA ASN A 227 -6.27 -9.82 -13.39
C ASN A 227 -6.01 -11.33 -13.16
N PRO A 228 -5.40 -11.69 -12.01
CA PRO A 228 -5.08 -13.08 -11.69
C PRO A 228 -6.33 -13.94 -11.49
#